data_AF-A0A533Z041-F1
#
_entry.id   AF-A0A533Z041-F1
#
_cell.length_a   1.000
_cell.length_b   1.000
_cell.length_c   1.000
_cell.angle_alpha   90.00
_cell.angle_beta   90.00
_cell.angle_gamma   90.00
#
_symmetry.space_group_name_H-M   'P 1'
#
loop_
_entity.id
_entity.type
_entity.pdbx_description
1 polymer ?
#
loop_
_entity_poly.entity_id
_entity_poly.type
_entity_poly.pdbx_seq_one_letter_code
_entity_poly.pdbx_strand_id
1 'polypeptide(L)' 'MSTSTNTLAFPPSLAWAHPLVQEWFAGRFVSPTEPQEQGWPHILAGKSTLISAPTGSGKTLAAFLACIDRLIRKAL' A
#
# COMPACT_ATOMS: atom_id res chain seq x y z
N MET A 1 -25.23 23.74 3.62
CA MET A 1 -23.99 23.35 2.92
C MET A 1 -23.29 22.32 3.78
N SER A 2 -23.65 21.04 3.64
CA SER A 2 -22.95 19.95 4.33
C SER A 2 -21.84 19.46 3.41
N THR A 3 -20.61 19.90 3.67
CA THR A 3 -19.43 19.24 3.12
C THR A 3 -19.27 17.94 3.87
N SER A 4 -19.79 16.84 3.32
CA SER A 4 -19.46 15.49 3.79
C SER A 4 -17.96 15.29 3.56
N THR A 5 -17.15 15.45 4.61
CA THR A 5 -15.81 14.90 4.66
C THR A 5 -15.95 13.39 4.57
N ASN A 6 -15.91 12.86 3.34
CA ASN A 6 -15.80 11.44 3.08
C ASN A 6 -14.43 11.01 3.61
N THR A 7 -14.38 10.59 4.87
CA THR A 7 -13.22 9.87 5.40
C THR A 7 -13.12 8.60 4.56
N LEU A 8 -12.28 8.61 3.54
CA LEU A 8 -11.89 7.40 2.83
C LEU A 8 -11.34 6.45 3.89
N ALA A 9 -12.16 5.48 4.30
CA ALA A 9 -11.77 4.49 5.27
C ALA A 9 -10.77 3.56 4.57
N PHE A 10 -9.49 3.90 4.65
CA PHE A 10 -8.44 3.08 4.06
C PHE A 10 -8.27 1.79 4.86
N PRO A 11 -7.94 0.68 4.20
CA PRO A 11 -7.65 -0.57 4.90
C PRO A 11 -6.49 -0.35 5.88
N PRO A 12 -6.56 -0.88 7.12
CA PRO A 12 -5.50 -0.68 8.13
C PRO A 12 -4.11 -1.10 7.64
N SER A 13 -4.05 -2.09 6.75
CA SER A 13 -2.81 -2.58 6.12
C SER A 13 -2.14 -1.55 5.21
N LEU A 14 -2.80 -0.43 4.85
CA LEU A 14 -2.24 0.66 4.05
C LEU A 14 -1.96 1.94 4.87
N ALA A 15 -2.23 1.95 6.18
CA ALA A 15 -2.06 3.12 7.03
C ALA A 15 -0.61 3.65 7.11
N TRP A 16 0.37 2.82 6.77
CA TRP A 16 1.78 3.19 6.70
C TRP A 16 2.11 4.07 5.47
N ALA A 17 1.30 4.02 4.42
CA ALA A 17 1.59 4.70 3.16
C ALA A 17 1.26 6.20 3.24
N HIS A 18 1.93 7.01 2.44
CA HIS A 18 1.65 8.43 2.26
C HIS A 18 0.23 8.64 1.73
N PRO A 19 -0.50 9.71 2.12
CA PRO A 19 -1.88 9.94 1.68
C PRO A 19 -2.09 9.86 0.16
N LEU A 20 -1.17 10.39 -0.64
CA LEU A 20 -1.23 10.28 -2.11
C LEU A 20 -1.21 8.82 -2.60
N VAL A 21 -0.45 7.95 -1.93
CA VAL A 21 -0.41 6.53 -2.25
C VAL A 21 -1.69 5.84 -1.82
N GLN A 22 -2.22 6.20 -0.63
CA GLN A 22 -3.49 5.67 -0.12
C GLN A 22 -4.65 6.01 -1.08
N GLU A 23 -4.75 7.26 -1.50
CA GLU A 23 -5.78 7.74 -2.43
C GLU A 23 -5.67 7.06 -3.80
N TRP A 24 -4.47 7.00 -4.37
CA TRP A 24 -4.23 6.30 -5.64
C TRP A 24 -4.61 4.82 -5.57
N PHE A 25 -4.23 4.14 -4.48
CA PHE A 25 -4.52 2.72 -4.31
C PHE A 25 -6.03 2.48 -4.21
N ALA A 26 -6.73 3.27 -3.39
CA ALA A 26 -8.18 3.18 -3.21
C ALA A 26 -8.96 3.49 -4.50
N GLY A 27 -8.43 4.38 -5.35
CA GLY A 27 -9.02 4.67 -6.66
C GLY A 27 -8.85 3.54 -7.68
N ARG A 28 -7.93 2.58 -7.45
CA ARG A 28 -7.57 1.56 -8.44
C ARG A 28 -7.90 0.12 -8.04
N PHE A 29 -7.95 -0.16 -6.74
CA PHE A 29 -8.12 -1.49 -6.16
C PHE A 29 -9.17 -1.48 -5.04
N VAL A 30 -9.84 -2.61 -4.86
CA VAL A 30 -10.85 -2.78 -3.79
C VAL A 30 -10.19 -2.91 -2.42
N SER A 31 -9.18 -3.75 -2.30
CA SER A 31 -8.43 -3.98 -1.07
C SER A 31 -7.03 -4.54 -1.36
N PRO A 32 -6.09 -4.44 -0.41
CA PRO A 32 -4.84 -5.17 -0.45
C PRO A 32 -5.05 -6.68 -0.55
N THR A 33 -4.13 -7.36 -1.23
CA THR A 33 -4.13 -8.82 -1.34
C THR A 33 -3.31 -9.44 -0.21
N GLU A 34 -3.55 -10.71 0.10
CA GLU A 34 -2.81 -11.46 1.13
C GLU A 34 -1.27 -11.28 1.07
N PRO A 35 -0.57 -11.48 -0.07
CA PRO A 35 0.87 -11.29 -0.12
C PRO A 35 1.33 -9.83 0.07
N GLN A 36 0.45 -8.85 -0.17
CA GLN A 36 0.72 -7.45 0.12
C GLN A 36 0.66 -7.21 1.62
N GLU A 37 -0.44 -7.62 2.28
CA GLU A 37 -0.63 -7.44 3.71
C GLU A 37 0.41 -8.19 4.55
N GLN A 38 0.77 -9.41 4.14
CA GLN A 38 1.82 -10.18 4.80
C GLN A 38 3.22 -9.64 4.49
N GLY A 39 3.45 -9.14 3.27
CA GLY A 39 4.78 -8.68 2.83
C GLY A 39 5.18 -7.33 3.42
N TRP A 40 4.24 -6.38 3.50
CA TRP A 40 4.55 -5.00 3.88
C TRP A 40 5.21 -4.86 5.25
N PRO A 41 4.75 -5.51 6.34
CA PRO A 41 5.41 -5.40 7.65
C PRO A 41 6.91 -5.73 7.61
N HIS A 42 7.32 -6.72 6.80
CA HIS A 42 8.72 -7.11 6.67
C HIS A 42 9.52 -6.14 5.80
N ILE A 43 8.96 -5.73 4.66
CA ILE A 43 9.60 -4.78 3.73
C ILE A 43 9.81 -3.42 4.41
N LEU A 44 8.80 -2.95 5.16
CA LEU A 44 8.83 -1.68 5.89
C LEU A 44 9.82 -1.71 7.04
N ALA A 45 9.98 -2.86 7.70
CA ALA A 45 11.03 -3.08 8.71
C ALA A 45 12.45 -3.17 8.12
N GLY A 46 12.63 -3.01 6.81
CA GLY A 46 13.93 -3.07 6.15
C GLY A 46 14.51 -4.48 6.01
N LYS A 47 13.69 -5.52 6.19
CA LYS A 47 14.13 -6.92 6.09
C LYS A 47 14.14 -7.37 4.63
N SER A 48 15.18 -8.12 4.23
CA SER A 48 15.16 -8.89 2.98
C SER A 48 13.96 -9.84 3.00
N THR A 49 13.01 -9.63 2.10
CA THR A 49 11.71 -10.32 2.13
C THR A 49 11.50 -11.09 0.84
N LEU A 50 11.31 -12.41 0.94
CA LEU A 50 10.89 -13.29 -0.15
C LEU A 50 9.38 -13.52 -0.06
N ILE A 51 8.64 -13.10 -1.09
CA ILE A 51 7.19 -13.35 -1.18
C ILE A 51 6.95 -14.49 -2.18
N SER A 52 6.54 -15.64 -1.68
CA SER A 52 6.11 -16.78 -2.50
C SER A 52 4.59 -16.81 -2.58
N ALA A 53 4.05 -16.44 -3.75
CA ALA A 53 2.61 -16.42 -4.01
C ALA A 53 2.35 -16.69 -5.50
N PRO A 54 1.15 -17.22 -5.86
CA PRO A 54 0.76 -17.45 -7.25
C PRO A 54 0.94 -16.22 -8.16
N THR A 55 0.96 -16.45 -9.47
CA THR A 55 0.86 -15.37 -10.46
C THR A 55 -0.49 -14.65 -10.32
N GLY A 56 -0.51 -13.34 -10.54
CA GLY A 56 -1.74 -12.54 -10.39
C GLY A 56 -2.08 -12.13 -8.95
N SER A 57 -1.41 -12.67 -7.92
CA SER A 57 -1.71 -12.33 -6.51
C SER A 57 -1.23 -10.95 -6.05
N GLY A 58 -0.64 -10.14 -6.93
CA GLY A 58 -0.22 -8.76 -6.60
C GLY A 58 1.14 -8.63 -5.90
N LYS A 59 2.00 -9.68 -5.91
CA LYS A 59 3.35 -9.64 -5.30
C LYS A 59 4.28 -8.55 -5.85
N THR A 60 4.15 -8.18 -7.12
CA THR A 60 4.90 -7.07 -7.71
C THR A 60 4.53 -5.76 -7.03
N LEU A 61 3.22 -5.49 -6.90
CA LEU A 61 2.76 -4.28 -6.23
C LEU A 61 3.13 -4.28 -4.74
N ALA A 62 3.14 -5.45 -4.07
CA ALA A 62 3.61 -5.56 -2.68
C ALA A 62 5.03 -4.99 -2.51
N ALA A 63 5.97 -5.39 -3.38
CA ALA A 63 7.34 -4.91 -3.34
C ALA A 63 7.48 -3.45 -3.79
N PHE A 64 6.88 -3.08 -4.92
CA PHE A 64 7.09 -1.77 -5.53
C PHE A 64 6.36 -0.63 -4.81
N LEU A 65 5.20 -0.88 -4.18
CA LEU A 65 4.44 0.17 -3.49
C LEU A 65 5.25 0.77 -2.34
N ALA A 66 5.99 -0.06 -1.59
CA ALA A 66 6.89 0.40 -0.53
C ALA A 66 8.05 1.27 -1.06
N CYS A 67 8.57 0.94 -2.26
CA CYS A 67 9.58 1.76 -2.91
C CYS A 67 9.02 3.11 -3.38
N ILE A 68 7.84 3.10 -4.00
CA ILE A 68 7.16 4.31 -4.49
C ILE A 68 6.82 5.24 -3.32
N ASP A 69 6.29 4.72 -2.23
CA ASP A 69 6.01 5.49 -1.02
C ASP A 69 7.26 6.22 -0.49
N ARG A 70 8.39 5.51 -0.42
CA ARG A 70 9.68 6.11 -0.02
C ARG A 70 10.14 7.21 -0.98
N LEU A 71 9.89 7.07 -2.29
CA LEU A 71 10.23 8.09 -3.27
C LEU A 71 9.34 9.33 -3.11
N ILE A 72 8.04 9.15 -2.94
CA ILE A 72 7.09 10.24 -2.72
C ILE A 72 7.48 11.04 -1.46
N ARG A 73 7.79 10.35 -0.36
CA ARG A 73 8.23 10.99 0.89
C ARG A 73 9.54 11.76 0.76
N LYS A 74 10.39 11.43 -0.21
CA LYS A 74 11.65 12.15 -0.49
C LYS A 74 11.48 13.32 -1.45
N ALA A 75 10.41 13.31 -2.24
CA ALA A 75 10.13 14.33 -3.25
C ALA A 75 9.30 15.51 -2.70
N LEU A 76 8.72 15.34 -1.51
CA LEU A 76 8.00 16.36 -0.74
C LEU A 76 8.89 16.89 0.39
#